data_AF-A0A358N8S7-F1
#
_entry.id   AF-A0A358N8S7-F1
#
_cell.length_a   1.000
_cell.length_b   1.000
_cell.length_c   1.000
_cell.angle_alpha   90.00
_cell.angle_beta   90.00
_cell.angle_gamma   90.00
#
_symmetry.space_group_name_H-M   'P 1'
#
loop_
_entity.id
_entity.type
_entity.pdbx_description
1 polymer ?
#
loop_
_entity_poly.entity_id
_entity_poly.type
_entity_poly.pdbx_seq_one_letter_code
_entity_poly.pdbx_strand_id
1 'polypeptide(L)'
;MEPSKFVRAKSVMKPNFYEILQSEYSVTAKAIVGQKFRTVCQVWLEAFFPNVKHNTGRWVYRGYRWHAYSFNHEVAISGEKAFGDFQAKPIEPFYLFHERNENLYKCTARTWPDLRALNDDIYIFSHRLEWMFVITHEMSIELGPYFAHAATKYSN
;
A
#
# COMPACT_ATOMS: atom_id res chain seq x y z
N MET A 1 -25.66 -16.67 48.32
CA MET A 1 -24.42 -16.40 47.55
C MET A 1 -24.63 -16.98 46.16
N GLU A 2 -25.04 -16.16 45.20
CA GLU A 2 -25.11 -16.60 43.80
C GLU A 2 -23.80 -16.23 43.08
N PRO A 3 -23.24 -17.11 42.25
CA PRO A 3 -22.07 -16.76 41.45
C PRO A 3 -22.49 -15.88 40.26
N SER A 4 -21.88 -14.69 40.23
CA SER A 4 -21.91 -13.73 39.13
C SER A 4 -21.60 -14.41 37.78
N LYS A 5 -22.55 -14.33 36.84
CA LYS A 5 -22.34 -14.69 35.44
C LYS A 5 -21.45 -13.64 34.80
N PHE A 6 -20.15 -13.93 34.69
CA PHE A 6 -19.26 -13.23 33.78
C PHE A 6 -19.75 -13.45 32.34
N VAL A 7 -20.42 -12.45 31.78
CA VAL A 7 -20.65 -12.35 30.34
C VAL A 7 -19.29 -12.05 29.71
N ARG A 8 -18.65 -13.07 29.11
CA ARG A 8 -17.52 -12.85 28.20
C ARG A 8 -18.00 -11.93 27.09
N ALA A 9 -17.46 -10.71 27.04
CA ALA A 9 -17.59 -9.86 25.88
C ALA A 9 -17.20 -10.69 24.64
N LYS A 10 -18.11 -10.81 23.68
CA LYS A 10 -17.80 -11.42 22.38
C LYS A 10 -16.61 -10.64 21.82
N SER A 11 -15.47 -11.30 21.65
CA SER A 11 -14.37 -10.77 20.88
C SER A 11 -14.93 -10.41 19.51
N VAL A 12 -15.14 -9.13 19.24
CA VAL A 12 -15.48 -8.66 17.91
C VAL A 12 -14.23 -8.94 17.09
N MET A 13 -14.25 -10.00 16.29
CA MET A 13 -13.19 -10.24 15.31
C MET A 13 -13.07 -8.95 14.50
N LYS A 14 -11.91 -8.30 14.57
CA LYS A 14 -11.63 -7.19 13.66
C LYS A 14 -11.80 -7.74 12.24
N PRO A 15 -12.60 -7.10 11.39
CA PRO A 15 -12.77 -7.57 10.02
C PRO A 15 -11.40 -7.71 9.37
N ASN A 16 -11.22 -8.78 8.59
CA ASN A 16 -10.01 -8.95 7.80
C ASN A 16 -9.89 -7.74 6.86
N PHE A 17 -8.68 -7.27 6.57
CA PHE A 17 -8.44 -6.15 5.66
C PHE A 17 -9.19 -6.29 4.32
N TYR A 18 -9.34 -7.52 3.83
CA TYR A 18 -10.18 -7.85 2.68
C TYR A 18 -11.66 -7.42 2.84
N GLU A 19 -12.25 -7.69 4.00
CA GLU A 19 -13.64 -7.38 4.30
C GLU A 19 -13.84 -5.86 4.39
N ILE A 20 -12.91 -5.17 5.06
CA ILE A 20 -12.89 -3.69 5.16
C ILE A 20 -12.90 -3.05 3.77
N LEU A 21 -11.99 -3.50 2.88
CA LEU A 21 -11.94 -3.01 1.49
C LEU A 21 -13.28 -3.14 0.77
N GLN A 22 -13.97 -4.26 0.96
CA GLN A 22 -15.23 -4.53 0.28
C GLN A 22 -16.40 -3.75 0.90
N SER A 23 -16.55 -3.76 2.23
CA SER A 23 -17.72 -3.20 2.91
C SER A 23 -17.67 -1.69 3.06
N GLU A 24 -16.49 -1.12 3.27
CA GLU A 24 -16.33 0.30 3.59
C GLU A 24 -15.88 1.13 2.39
N TYR A 25 -15.10 0.53 1.49
CA TYR A 25 -14.47 1.25 0.37
C TYR A 25 -14.97 0.81 -1.01
N SER A 26 -15.95 -0.10 -1.07
CA SER A 26 -16.50 -0.62 -2.34
C SER A 26 -15.43 -1.19 -3.30
N VAL A 27 -14.34 -1.72 -2.75
CA VAL A 27 -13.25 -2.34 -3.51
C VAL A 27 -13.49 -3.85 -3.57
N THR A 28 -13.58 -4.38 -4.79
CA THR A 28 -13.51 -5.84 -4.97
C THR A 28 -12.04 -6.24 -5.02
N ALA A 29 -11.62 -7.07 -4.08
CA ALA A 29 -10.25 -7.57 -3.98
C ALA A 29 -10.19 -9.06 -4.32
N LYS A 30 -9.02 -9.55 -4.74
CA LYS A 30 -8.69 -10.97 -4.81
C LYS A 30 -7.25 -11.16 -4.39
N ALA A 31 -7.02 -11.96 -3.34
CA ALA A 31 -5.69 -12.24 -2.85
C ALA A 31 -4.82 -12.91 -3.94
N ILE A 32 -3.58 -12.46 -4.04
CA ILE A 32 -2.53 -13.06 -4.85
C ILE A 32 -1.58 -13.78 -3.91
N VAL A 33 -1.35 -15.07 -4.17
CA VAL A 33 -0.54 -15.95 -3.32
C VAL A 33 0.46 -16.76 -4.14
N GLY A 34 1.37 -17.46 -3.46
CA GLY A 34 2.29 -18.42 -4.07
C GLY A 34 3.30 -17.79 -5.05
N GLN A 35 3.54 -18.47 -6.18
CA GLN A 35 4.52 -17.99 -7.16
C GLN A 35 4.13 -16.64 -7.76
N LYS A 36 2.83 -16.42 -8.00
CA LYS A 36 2.33 -15.17 -8.57
C LYS A 36 2.57 -13.99 -7.63
N PHE A 37 2.41 -14.19 -6.32
CA PHE A 37 2.74 -13.18 -5.32
C PHE A 37 4.21 -12.76 -5.43
N ARG A 38 5.13 -13.75 -5.39
CA ARG A 38 6.57 -13.49 -5.47
C ARG A 38 6.95 -12.74 -6.73
N THR A 39 6.41 -13.15 -7.88
CA THR A 39 6.68 -12.49 -9.16
C THR A 39 6.21 -11.05 -9.16
N VAL A 40 4.96 -10.78 -8.75
CA VAL A 40 4.43 -9.40 -8.74
C VAL A 40 5.20 -8.53 -7.75
N CYS A 41 5.47 -9.03 -6.54
CA CYS A 41 6.24 -8.28 -5.56
C CYS A 41 7.66 -7.97 -6.05
N GLN A 42 8.32 -8.92 -6.73
CA GLN A 42 9.67 -8.69 -7.25
C GLN A 42 9.71 -7.59 -8.32
N VAL A 43 8.82 -7.65 -9.32
CA VAL A 43 8.79 -6.61 -10.37
C VAL A 43 8.36 -5.25 -9.83
N TRP A 44 7.46 -5.24 -8.84
CA TRP A 44 7.08 -4.02 -8.12
C TRP A 44 8.27 -3.41 -7.37
N LEU A 45 9.03 -4.24 -6.65
CA LEU A 45 10.22 -3.80 -5.92
C LEU A 45 11.27 -3.19 -6.85
N GLU A 46 11.54 -3.85 -7.97
CA GLU A 46 12.48 -3.37 -8.99
C GLU A 46 12.05 -2.06 -9.65
N ALA A 47 10.74 -1.86 -9.82
CA ALA A 47 10.20 -0.65 -10.46
C ALA A 47 10.25 0.58 -9.55
N PHE A 48 10.02 0.42 -8.25
CA PHE A 48 9.78 1.55 -7.34
C PHE A 48 10.81 1.74 -6.23
N PHE A 49 11.70 0.78 -5.98
CA PHE A 49 12.74 0.83 -4.95
C PHE A 49 14.16 0.47 -5.44
N PRO A 50 14.56 0.75 -6.70
CA PRO A 50 15.87 0.33 -7.21
C PRO A 50 17.04 1.05 -6.53
N ASN A 51 16.93 2.34 -6.18
CA ASN A 51 17.99 3.11 -5.54
C ASN A 51 18.16 2.72 -4.07
N VAL A 52 17.07 2.36 -3.37
CA VAL A 52 17.20 1.74 -2.04
C VAL A 52 18.00 0.45 -2.14
N LYS A 53 17.67 -0.41 -3.12
CA LYS A 53 18.38 -1.66 -3.35
C LYS A 53 19.83 -1.44 -3.71
N HIS A 54 20.12 -0.50 -4.60
CA HIS A 54 21.47 -0.16 -5.02
C HIS A 54 22.31 0.37 -3.84
N ASN A 55 21.78 1.33 -3.09
CA ASN A 55 22.53 2.03 -2.05
C ASN A 55 22.70 1.22 -0.76
N THR A 56 21.79 0.28 -0.48
CA THR A 56 21.73 -0.40 0.83
C THR A 56 21.84 -1.93 0.75
N GLY A 57 21.75 -2.49 -0.46
CA GLY A 57 21.66 -3.93 -0.67
C GLY A 57 20.31 -4.56 -0.28
N ARG A 58 19.36 -3.77 0.24
CA ARG A 58 18.04 -4.23 0.72
C ARG A 58 16.90 -3.54 0.00
N TRP A 59 15.71 -4.14 0.01
CA TRP A 59 14.49 -3.54 -0.57
C TRP A 59 13.72 -2.65 0.42
N VAL A 60 14.21 -2.53 1.66
CA VAL A 60 13.57 -1.83 2.78
C VAL A 60 14.63 -1.00 3.46
N TYR A 61 14.33 0.28 3.73
CA TYR A 61 15.23 1.17 4.46
C TYR A 61 14.65 1.48 5.84
N ARG A 62 15.45 1.29 6.91
CA ARG A 62 15.04 1.57 8.30
C ARG A 62 13.66 1.00 8.70
N GLY A 63 13.33 -0.20 8.22
CA GLY A 63 12.14 -0.95 8.63
C GLY A 63 10.89 -0.77 7.77
N TYR A 64 10.82 0.25 6.91
CA TYR A 64 9.64 0.51 6.07
C TYR A 64 10.05 0.76 4.61
N ARG A 65 9.23 0.33 3.64
CA ARG A 65 9.52 0.60 2.22
C ARG A 65 9.31 2.07 1.88
N TRP A 66 8.29 2.72 2.43
CA TRP A 66 8.00 4.13 2.17
C TRP A 66 9.11 5.09 2.62
N HIS A 67 10.01 4.65 3.51
CA HIS A 67 11.25 5.39 3.83
C HIS A 67 12.15 5.64 2.62
N ALA A 68 11.98 4.89 1.54
CA ALA A 68 12.59 5.19 0.25
C ALA A 68 12.33 6.65 -0.18
N TYR A 69 11.12 7.15 0.08
CA TYR A 69 10.70 8.49 -0.32
C TYR A 69 11.04 9.54 0.73
N SER A 70 10.79 9.30 2.02
CA SER A 70 11.07 10.29 3.07
C SER A 70 12.56 10.57 3.26
N PHE A 71 13.42 9.60 2.94
CA PHE A 71 14.88 9.75 2.97
C PHE A 71 15.48 10.07 1.60
N ASN A 72 14.67 10.40 0.59
CA ASN A 72 15.11 10.78 -0.75
C ASN A 72 15.99 9.73 -1.45
N HIS A 73 15.81 8.43 -1.17
CA HIS A 73 16.39 7.38 -2.00
C HIS A 73 15.69 7.31 -3.36
N GLU A 74 14.38 7.51 -3.37
CA GLU A 74 13.54 7.48 -4.57
C GLU A 74 12.80 8.81 -4.75
N VAL A 75 12.46 9.14 -5.99
CA VAL A 75 11.73 10.36 -6.32
C VAL A 75 10.23 10.14 -6.19
N ALA A 76 9.57 11.01 -5.43
CA ALA A 76 8.11 11.03 -5.32
C ALA A 76 7.60 12.45 -5.06
N ILE A 77 6.33 12.66 -5.37
CA ILE A 77 5.53 13.79 -4.87
C ILE A 77 4.93 13.36 -3.52
N SER A 78 4.71 14.29 -2.59
CA SER A 78 4.14 14.01 -1.28
C SER A 78 2.88 14.83 -0.96
N GLY A 79 2.17 14.45 0.09
CA GLY A 79 1.06 15.21 0.68
C GLY A 79 -0.21 15.23 -0.18
N GLU A 80 -1.00 16.30 -0.06
CA GLU A 80 -2.25 16.45 -0.85
C GLU A 80 -2.01 16.51 -2.35
N LYS A 81 -0.82 16.96 -2.80
CA LYS A 81 -0.46 16.91 -4.23
C LYS A 81 -0.35 15.47 -4.72
N ALA A 82 0.26 14.58 -3.93
CA ALA A 82 0.33 13.16 -4.25
C ALA A 82 -1.08 12.52 -4.32
N PHE A 83 -1.96 12.91 -3.39
CA PHE A 83 -3.35 12.44 -3.40
C PHE A 83 -4.12 12.95 -4.62
N GLY A 84 -3.95 14.22 -5.00
CA GLY A 84 -4.54 14.80 -6.20
C GLY A 84 -4.10 14.08 -7.48
N ASP A 85 -2.80 13.81 -7.62
CA ASP A 85 -2.26 13.08 -8.78
C ASP A 85 -2.77 11.64 -8.86
N PHE A 86 -2.95 10.99 -7.71
CA PHE A 86 -3.59 9.66 -7.62
C PHE A 86 -5.05 9.70 -8.06
N GLN A 87 -5.85 10.61 -7.48
CA GLN A 87 -7.28 10.75 -7.80
C GLN A 87 -7.53 11.12 -9.26
N ALA A 88 -6.59 11.81 -9.90
CA ALA A 88 -6.65 12.17 -11.31
C ALA A 88 -6.35 11.00 -12.28
N LYS A 89 -5.87 9.85 -11.80
CA LYS A 89 -5.62 8.69 -12.68
C LYS A 89 -6.93 8.09 -13.19
N PRO A 90 -6.97 7.61 -14.45
CA PRO A 90 -8.10 6.81 -14.92
C PRO A 90 -8.31 5.59 -14.02
N ILE A 91 -9.56 5.29 -13.67
CA ILE A 91 -9.87 4.10 -12.88
C ILE A 91 -9.64 2.85 -13.73
N GLU A 92 -8.78 1.96 -13.26
CA GLU A 92 -8.43 0.70 -13.90
C GLU A 92 -8.20 -0.38 -12.85
N PRO A 93 -8.19 -1.67 -13.21
CA PRO A 93 -7.77 -2.72 -12.29
C PRO A 93 -6.35 -2.43 -11.75
N PHE A 94 -6.17 -2.54 -10.44
CA PHE A 94 -4.94 -2.14 -9.75
C PHE A 94 -4.46 -3.23 -8.79
N TYR A 95 -3.25 -3.07 -8.28
CA TYR A 95 -2.72 -3.86 -7.18
C TYR A 95 -2.77 -3.05 -5.89
N LEU A 96 -3.03 -3.74 -4.79
CA LEU A 96 -2.93 -3.18 -3.46
C LEU A 96 -2.07 -4.12 -2.61
N PHE A 97 -0.97 -3.61 -2.08
CA PHE A 97 -0.10 -4.31 -1.14
C PHE A 97 -0.21 -3.68 0.25
N HIS A 98 -0.43 -4.52 1.26
CA HIS A 98 -0.50 -4.13 2.66
C HIS A 98 0.77 -4.59 3.38
N GLU A 99 1.65 -3.67 3.75
CA GLU A 99 3.00 -4.01 4.18
C GLU A 99 3.04 -4.78 5.49
N ARG A 100 2.27 -4.36 6.51
CA ARG A 100 2.23 -5.05 7.80
C ARG A 100 1.79 -6.51 7.73
N ASN A 101 0.88 -6.83 6.82
CA ASN A 101 0.32 -8.18 6.67
C ASN A 101 0.99 -8.96 5.53
N GLU A 102 1.90 -8.33 4.79
CA GLU A 102 2.51 -8.84 3.55
C GLU A 102 1.51 -9.41 2.54
N ASN A 103 0.31 -8.82 2.48
CA ASN A 103 -0.75 -9.29 1.61
C ASN A 103 -0.78 -8.48 0.31
N LEU A 104 -0.93 -9.18 -0.82
CA LEU A 104 -1.12 -8.57 -2.13
C LEU A 104 -2.51 -8.92 -2.67
N TYR A 105 -3.21 -7.92 -3.18
CA TYR A 105 -4.52 -8.07 -3.79
C TYR A 105 -4.52 -7.53 -5.21
N LYS A 106 -5.24 -8.21 -6.11
CA LYS A 106 -5.72 -7.63 -7.36
C LYS A 106 -7.08 -7.01 -7.08
N CYS A 107 -7.24 -5.74 -7.40
CA CYS A 107 -8.41 -4.96 -7.03
C CYS A 107 -9.10 -4.33 -8.25
N THR A 108 -10.41 -4.11 -8.11
CA THR A 108 -11.23 -3.29 -9.01
C THR A 108 -12.18 -2.44 -8.19
N ALA A 109 -12.42 -1.21 -8.63
CA ALA A 109 -13.37 -0.29 -8.02
C ALA A 109 -14.03 0.58 -9.10
N ARG A 110 -15.15 1.24 -8.75
CA ARG A 110 -15.82 2.20 -9.66
C ARG A 110 -15.18 3.59 -9.61
N THR A 111 -14.57 3.92 -8.48
CA THR A 111 -13.83 5.17 -8.21
C THR A 111 -12.61 4.82 -7.36
N TRP A 112 -11.61 5.70 -7.30
CA TRP A 112 -10.46 5.49 -6.43
C TRP A 112 -10.91 5.52 -4.96
N PRO A 113 -10.58 4.48 -4.16
CA PRO A 113 -10.87 4.50 -2.73
C PRO A 113 -9.94 5.48 -2.02
N ASP A 114 -10.47 6.27 -1.10
CA ASP A 114 -9.66 7.04 -0.17
C ASP A 114 -9.37 6.20 1.08
N LEU A 115 -8.25 5.48 1.08
CA LEU A 115 -7.84 4.61 2.18
C LEU A 115 -7.02 5.33 3.26
N ARG A 116 -6.83 6.65 3.17
CA ARG A 116 -5.95 7.40 4.09
C ARG A 116 -6.40 7.32 5.55
N ALA A 117 -7.71 7.19 5.77
CA ALA A 117 -8.29 7.03 7.11
C ALA A 117 -7.88 5.72 7.81
N LEU A 118 -7.36 4.73 7.08
CA LEU A 118 -6.91 3.47 7.67
C LEU A 118 -5.61 3.62 8.48
N ASN A 119 -4.82 4.67 8.23
CA ASN A 119 -3.57 4.96 8.94
C ASN A 119 -2.65 3.73 9.06
N ASP A 120 -2.42 3.06 7.92
CA ASP A 120 -1.58 1.86 7.78
C ASP A 120 -0.68 2.01 6.53
N ASP A 121 0.28 1.11 6.37
CA ASP A 121 1.25 1.13 5.27
C ASP A 121 0.70 0.37 4.05
N ILE A 122 0.09 1.13 3.14
CA ILE A 122 -0.66 0.61 2.00
C ILE A 122 -0.10 1.19 0.70
N TYR A 123 0.15 0.30 -0.26
CA TYR A 123 0.72 0.63 -1.56
C TYR A 123 -0.30 0.28 -2.64
N ILE A 124 -0.75 1.26 -3.40
CA ILE A 124 -1.67 1.12 -4.54
C ILE A 124 -0.87 1.35 -5.82
N PHE A 125 -0.87 0.43 -6.76
CA PHE A 125 -0.08 0.59 -8.00
C PHE A 125 -0.78 -0.01 -9.21
N SER A 126 -0.52 0.56 -10.38
CA SER A 126 -1.07 0.07 -11.65
C SER A 126 -0.51 -1.32 -12.02
N HIS A 127 -1.28 -2.11 -12.76
CA HIS A 127 -0.80 -3.42 -13.25
C HIS A 127 0.39 -3.30 -14.22
N ARG A 128 0.51 -2.14 -14.87
CA ARG A 128 1.62 -1.81 -15.78
C ARG A 128 2.85 -1.25 -15.05
N LEU A 129 2.76 -1.04 -13.74
CA LEU A 129 3.82 -0.45 -12.91
C LEU A 129 4.24 0.94 -13.41
N GLU A 130 3.31 1.74 -13.93
CA GLU A 130 3.61 3.11 -14.41
C GLU A 130 3.62 4.13 -13.27
N TRP A 131 2.92 3.81 -12.18
CA TRP A 131 2.76 4.66 -11.01
C TRP A 131 2.42 3.86 -9.76
N MET A 132 2.72 4.44 -8.60
CA MET A 132 2.36 3.94 -7.29
C MET A 132 1.96 5.10 -6.37
N PHE A 133 0.90 4.89 -5.59
CA PHE A 133 0.47 5.74 -4.50
C PHE A 133 0.68 5.01 -3.16
N VAL A 134 1.26 5.68 -2.17
CA VAL A 134 1.66 5.11 -0.89
C VAL A 134 1.01 5.88 0.24
N ILE A 135 0.21 5.18 1.02
CA ILE A 135 -0.34 5.65 2.30
C ILE A 135 0.58 5.13 3.39
N THR A 136 0.90 5.97 4.36
CA THR A 136 1.74 5.62 5.50
C THR A 136 0.91 5.73 6.78
N HIS A 137 1.34 5.02 7.81
CA HIS A 137 0.81 5.21 9.16
C HIS A 137 1.28 6.51 9.84
N GLU A 138 2.14 7.30 9.20
CA GLU A 138 2.77 8.53 9.73
C GLU A 138 2.31 9.81 8.99
N MET A 139 1.19 9.75 8.27
CA MET A 139 0.62 10.92 7.59
C MET A 139 0.29 12.09 8.53
N SER A 140 -0.01 11.81 9.80
CA SER A 140 -0.31 12.84 10.81
C SER A 140 0.88 13.74 11.16
N ILE A 141 2.09 13.32 10.82
CA ILE A 141 3.34 14.10 10.96
C ILE A 141 3.93 14.45 9.58
N GLU A 142 3.08 14.55 8.57
CA GLU A 142 3.41 14.98 7.20
C GLU A 142 4.35 14.03 6.42
N LEU A 143 4.50 12.78 6.88
CA LEU A 143 5.29 11.77 6.19
C LEU A 143 4.43 10.97 5.21
N GLY A 144 4.11 11.59 4.09
CA GLY A 144 3.27 11.02 3.03
C GLY A 144 1.92 11.74 2.91
N PRO A 145 0.97 11.19 2.13
CA PRO A 145 1.16 10.04 1.25
C PRO A 145 2.15 10.38 0.13
N TYR A 146 2.66 9.37 -0.56
CA TYR A 146 3.59 9.56 -1.67
C TYR A 146 2.96 9.12 -2.99
N PHE A 147 3.32 9.80 -4.07
CA PHE A 147 2.99 9.41 -5.44
C PHE A 147 4.28 9.34 -6.25
N ALA A 148 4.58 8.16 -6.78
CA ALA A 148 5.81 7.87 -7.49
C ALA A 148 5.52 7.31 -8.89
N HIS A 149 6.38 7.65 -9.83
CA HIS A 149 6.49 6.95 -11.11
C HIS A 149 7.54 5.86 -10.99
N ALA A 150 7.38 4.78 -11.75
CA ALA A 150 8.44 3.77 -11.81
C ALA A 150 9.73 4.42 -12.29
N ALA A 151 10.83 4.04 -11.68
CA ALA A 151 12.14 4.49 -12.11
C ALA A 151 12.31 4.09 -13.58
N THR A 152 12.48 5.09 -14.45
CA THR A 152 13.01 4.83 -15.79
C THR A 152 14.32 4.09 -15.60
N LYS A 153 14.44 2.88 -16.17
CA LYS A 153 15.73 2.24 -16.33
C LYS A 153 16.58 3.25 -17.09
N TYR A 154 17.52 3.90 -16.41
CA TYR A 154 18.43 4.83 -17.05
C TYR A 154 19.04 4.10 -18.26
N SER A 155 18.78 4.66 -19.44
CA SER A 155 19.64 4.40 -20.58
C SER A 155 20.97 5.03 -20.20
N ASN A 156 22.01 4.19 -20.09
CA ASN A 156 23.39 4.65 -19.92
C ASN A 156 23.77 5.67 -20.99
#